data_AF-A0A7Y0S515-F1
#
_entry.id   AF-A0A7Y0S515-F1
#
_cell.length_a   1.000
_cell.length_b   1.000
_cell.length_c   1.000
_cell.angle_alpha   90.00
_cell.angle_beta   90.00
_cell.angle_gamma   90.00
#
_symmetry.space_group_name_H-M   'P 1'
#
loop_
_entity.id
_entity.type
_entity.pdbx_description
1 polymer ?
#
loop_
_entity_poly.entity_id
_entity_poly.type
_entity_poly.pdbx_seq_one_letter_code
_entity_poly.pdbx_strand_id
1 'polypeptide(L)'
;MDIGRNEPCWCGSKKKYKKCHLNREEEEKFSISRMIAEVDKSRNLKKCLHPEASKITCSKKIIDAHTIQRNGPLKEIVDSTNHVYSFNRYSTGVFDIAKLGWKKASTFKGFCGKHDKELFSCIEDNPFTGSKEQCVVAGYRANALEYFKKIECIKGMPTMKEKLDLGQPKEKQFEIQALLTTMTKGYMKGEQEFRKTLDFYIEKFDASRFDDFESLILEFKGELGVVVSGCFSPDFTIDGQRLQVIDENITNVENMAVNTLNTPFGHAVVFTWPKHFRACREFALSLMEVESNKLPSYLIELMFGYIENVYFSKAWYDSLSKKAKSHIIDLASTASFYGKHFQFSGQDYVDWTFENKKYN
;
A
#
# COMPACT_ATOMS: atom_id res chain seq x y z
N MET A 1 38.73 -2.66 -15.55
CA MET A 1 38.71 -1.22 -15.86
C MET A 1 39.25 -0.51 -14.63
N ASP A 2 40.47 0.03 -14.71
CA ASP A 2 41.08 0.71 -13.54
C ASP A 2 40.51 2.12 -13.42
N ILE A 3 39.50 2.28 -12.56
CA ILE A 3 38.91 3.57 -12.24
C ILE A 3 39.92 4.36 -11.41
N GLY A 4 40.33 5.53 -11.91
CA GLY A 4 41.27 6.40 -11.19
C GLY A 4 40.72 6.82 -9.83
N ARG A 5 41.59 6.92 -8.81
CA ARG A 5 41.20 7.23 -7.42
C ARG A 5 40.31 8.48 -7.27
N ASN A 6 40.51 9.48 -8.13
CA ASN A 6 39.77 10.74 -8.08
C ASN A 6 38.57 10.78 -9.06
N GLU A 7 38.40 9.77 -9.91
CA GLU A 7 37.29 9.66 -10.84
C GLU A 7 35.96 9.40 -10.11
N PRO A 8 34.81 9.73 -10.72
CA PRO A 8 33.50 9.36 -10.17
C PRO A 8 33.38 7.86 -9.95
N CYS A 9 32.76 7.46 -8.84
CA CYS A 9 32.53 6.05 -8.53
C CYS A 9 31.54 5.41 -9.51
N TRP A 10 31.79 4.15 -9.87
CA TRP A 10 30.96 3.33 -10.75
C TRP A 10 29.52 3.12 -10.25
N CYS A 11 29.26 3.28 -8.95
CA CYS A 11 27.92 3.12 -8.38
C CYS A 11 26.96 4.28 -8.69
N GLY A 12 27.41 5.31 -9.42
CA GLY A 12 26.58 6.45 -9.80
C GLY A 12 26.33 7.47 -8.68
N SER A 13 26.98 7.32 -7.52
CA SER A 13 26.85 8.23 -6.37
C SER A 13 27.42 9.63 -6.59
N LYS A 14 28.17 9.84 -7.69
CA LYS A 14 28.98 11.04 -7.99
C LYS A 14 30.09 11.35 -6.96
N LYS A 15 30.28 10.51 -5.94
CA LYS A 15 31.43 10.58 -5.02
C LYS A 15 32.70 10.13 -5.76
N LYS A 16 33.86 10.67 -5.39
CA LYS A 16 35.17 10.17 -5.88
C LYS A 16 35.32 8.69 -5.52
N TYR A 17 35.88 7.86 -6.39
CA TYR A 17 36.03 6.41 -6.16
C TYR A 17 36.73 6.13 -4.82
N LYS A 18 37.80 6.88 -4.51
CA LYS A 18 38.53 6.79 -3.22
C LYS A 18 37.72 7.12 -1.96
N LYS A 19 36.56 7.78 -2.10
CA LYS A 19 35.65 8.16 -1.01
C LYS A 19 34.36 7.33 -1.03
N CYS A 20 34.31 6.28 -1.85
CA CYS A 20 33.10 5.50 -2.07
C CYS A 20 33.41 3.99 -2.04
N HIS A 21 33.87 3.41 -3.14
CA HIS A 21 34.04 1.95 -3.29
C HIS A 21 35.51 1.50 -3.40
N LEU A 22 36.47 2.41 -3.28
CA LEU A 22 37.88 2.00 -3.13
C LEU A 22 38.05 1.33 -1.76
N ASN A 23 38.53 0.08 -1.76
CA ASN A 23 38.75 -0.74 -0.57
C ASN A 23 37.49 -0.98 0.29
N ARG A 24 36.28 -0.85 -0.28
CA ARG A 24 35.02 -1.08 0.47
C ARG A 24 34.85 -2.52 0.97
N GLU A 25 35.52 -3.46 0.32
CA GLU A 25 35.60 -4.87 0.73
C GLU A 25 36.39 -5.07 2.04
N GLU A 26 37.24 -4.12 2.41
CA GLU A 26 37.99 -4.11 3.68
C GLU A 26 37.20 -3.46 4.83
N GLU A 27 36.05 -2.83 4.54
CA GLU A 27 35.19 -2.21 5.56
C GLU A 27 34.40 -3.28 6.36
N GLU A 28 34.00 -2.94 7.59
CA GLU A 28 33.15 -3.82 8.40
C GLU A 28 31.75 -3.93 7.80
N LYS A 29 31.21 -5.16 7.72
CA LYS A 29 29.83 -5.39 7.28
C LYS A 29 28.85 -4.67 8.19
N PHE A 30 27.95 -3.90 7.59
CA PHE A 30 26.92 -3.21 8.35
C PHE A 30 25.83 -4.20 8.79
N SER A 31 25.51 -4.23 10.08
CA SER A 31 24.47 -5.15 10.57
C SER A 31 23.10 -4.77 10.03
N ILE A 32 22.29 -5.78 9.68
CA ILE A 32 20.94 -5.56 9.10
C ILE A 32 20.06 -4.75 10.05
N SER A 33 20.10 -5.03 11.35
CA SER A 33 19.31 -4.27 12.34
C SER A 33 19.72 -2.79 12.41
N ARG A 34 21.03 -2.48 12.34
CA ARG A 34 21.50 -1.08 12.28
C ARG A 34 21.11 -0.43 10.96
N MET A 35 21.17 -1.17 9.86
CA MET A 35 20.75 -0.67 8.54
C MET A 35 19.27 -0.27 8.56
N ILE A 36 18.40 -1.14 9.05
CA ILE A 36 16.95 -0.87 9.18
C ILE A 36 16.73 0.41 10.00
N ALA A 37 17.40 0.54 11.15
CA ALA A 37 17.28 1.74 11.98
C ALA A 37 17.73 3.04 11.28
N GLU A 38 18.85 3.01 10.54
CA GLU A 38 19.31 4.18 9.77
C GLU A 38 18.38 4.50 8.59
N VAL A 39 17.82 3.48 7.93
CA VAL A 39 16.83 3.65 6.87
C VAL A 39 15.57 4.27 7.44
N ASP A 40 15.02 3.75 8.53
CA ASP A 40 13.83 4.31 9.18
C ASP A 40 14.04 5.77 9.60
N LYS A 41 15.23 6.09 10.13
CA LYS A 41 15.60 7.47 10.45
C LYS A 41 15.61 8.37 9.21
N SER A 42 16.13 7.89 8.08
CA SER A 42 16.15 8.64 6.81
C SER A 42 14.77 8.81 6.18
N ARG A 43 13.84 7.90 6.49
CA ARG A 43 12.46 7.91 5.99
C ARG A 43 11.56 8.90 6.69
N ASN A 44 11.91 9.38 7.89
CA ASN A 44 11.10 10.26 8.74
C ASN A 44 10.57 11.50 7.99
N LEU A 45 9.40 11.34 7.37
CA LEU A 45 8.69 12.32 6.57
C LEU A 45 7.49 12.81 7.38
N LYS A 46 7.25 14.11 7.35
CA LYS A 46 6.05 14.73 7.89
C LYS A 46 5.59 15.77 6.89
N LYS A 47 4.50 15.50 6.19
CA LYS A 47 3.99 16.37 5.13
C LYS A 47 2.47 16.26 5.12
N CYS A 48 1.78 17.40 5.17
CA CYS A 48 0.33 17.40 4.94
C CYS A 48 0.08 17.29 3.44
N LEU A 49 -0.70 16.30 3.04
CA LEU A 49 -1.13 16.04 1.66
C LEU A 49 -2.55 16.58 1.43
N HIS A 50 -2.97 17.62 2.15
CA HIS A 50 -4.25 18.26 1.85
C HIS A 50 -4.08 19.18 0.63
N PRO A 51 -5.06 19.29 -0.28
CA PRO A 51 -5.03 20.24 -1.40
C PRO A 51 -4.55 21.64 -1.01
N GLU A 52 -5.16 22.18 0.05
CA GLU A 52 -4.87 23.53 0.53
C GLU A 52 -3.67 23.61 1.47
N ALA A 53 -2.86 22.54 1.62
CA ALA A 53 -1.80 22.50 2.62
C ALA A 53 -0.74 23.59 2.40
N SER A 54 -0.66 24.52 3.34
CA SER A 54 0.37 25.57 3.39
C SER A 54 0.82 25.82 4.83
N LYS A 55 1.84 26.67 4.99
CA LYS A 55 2.27 27.15 6.33
C LYS A 55 1.17 27.93 7.07
N ILE A 56 0.17 28.45 6.36
CA ILE A 56 -0.91 29.28 6.90
C ILE A 56 -2.14 28.43 7.25
N THR A 57 -2.49 27.47 6.37
CA THR A 57 -3.73 26.68 6.47
C THR A 57 -3.58 25.42 7.33
N CYS A 58 -2.38 24.85 7.41
CA CYS A 58 -2.13 23.66 8.24
C CYS A 58 -2.14 24.00 9.73
N SER A 59 -2.62 23.07 10.55
CA SER A 59 -2.39 23.14 11.99
C SER A 59 -0.92 22.84 12.31
N LYS A 60 -0.47 23.26 13.51
CA LYS A 60 0.94 23.12 13.95
C LYS A 60 1.45 21.68 13.99
N LYS A 61 0.55 20.68 14.07
CA LYS A 61 0.90 19.28 14.34
C LYS A 61 0.48 18.36 13.20
N ILE A 62 1.48 17.76 12.55
CA ILE A 62 1.30 16.54 11.75
C ILE A 62 1.02 15.37 12.69
N ILE A 63 -0.06 14.64 12.44
CA ILE A 63 -0.56 13.55 13.28
C ILE A 63 -0.15 12.18 12.72
N ASP A 64 -0.38 11.13 13.51
CA ASP A 64 -0.49 9.76 12.99
C ASP A 64 -1.90 9.62 12.40
N ALA A 65 -2.08 10.02 11.14
CA ALA A 65 -3.37 9.96 10.46
C ALA A 65 -3.67 8.50 10.12
N HIS A 66 -4.85 8.00 10.49
CA HIS A 66 -5.24 6.63 10.20
C HIS A 66 -5.74 6.54 8.76
N THR A 67 -5.40 5.48 8.04
CA THR A 67 -5.91 5.21 6.69
C THR A 67 -7.16 4.34 6.72
N ILE A 68 -7.20 3.37 7.64
CA ILE A 68 -8.41 2.63 8.01
C ILE A 68 -9.06 3.32 9.20
N GLN A 69 -10.38 3.54 9.15
CA GLN A 69 -11.08 4.34 10.15
C GLN A 69 -10.92 3.75 11.54
N ARG A 70 -10.43 4.56 12.47
CA ARG A 70 -10.06 4.10 13.81
C ARG A 70 -11.28 3.67 14.61
N ASN A 71 -12.37 4.44 14.56
CA ASN A 71 -13.60 4.14 15.31
C ASN A 71 -14.61 3.31 14.49
N GLY A 72 -14.21 2.82 13.31
CA GLY A 72 -14.98 1.92 12.47
C GLY A 72 -14.24 0.59 12.27
N PRO A 73 -13.83 0.21 11.04
CA PRO A 73 -13.39 -1.15 10.74
C PRO A 73 -12.21 -1.61 11.59
N LEU A 74 -11.25 -0.71 11.86
CA LEU A 74 -10.07 -1.06 12.64
C LEU A 74 -10.43 -1.44 14.08
N LYS A 75 -11.48 -0.86 14.66
CA LYS A 75 -11.93 -1.12 16.03
C LYS A 75 -12.51 -2.52 16.18
N GLU A 76 -13.15 -3.04 15.14
CA GLU A 76 -13.83 -4.35 15.17
C GLU A 76 -12.85 -5.52 15.25
N ILE A 77 -11.65 -5.34 14.70
CA ILE A 77 -10.62 -6.38 14.72
C ILE A 77 -9.65 -6.29 15.93
N VAL A 78 -9.90 -5.38 16.88
CA VAL A 78 -9.02 -5.18 18.04
C VAL A 78 -9.23 -6.29 19.07
N ASP A 79 -8.14 -6.94 19.47
CA ASP A 79 -8.18 -7.94 20.52
C ASP A 79 -8.37 -7.33 21.93
N SER A 80 -8.65 -8.18 22.92
CA SER A 80 -8.84 -7.78 24.32
C SER A 80 -7.62 -7.05 24.93
N THR A 81 -6.45 -7.12 24.29
CA THR A 81 -5.21 -6.48 24.73
C THR A 81 -4.95 -5.15 24.00
N ASN A 82 -5.90 -4.61 23.23
CA ASN A 82 -5.73 -3.41 22.40
C ASN A 82 -4.74 -3.57 21.24
N HIS A 83 -4.72 -4.72 20.58
CA HIS A 83 -3.86 -4.96 19.42
C HIS A 83 -4.62 -5.50 18.21
N VAL A 84 -4.05 -5.24 17.04
CA VAL A 84 -4.41 -5.84 15.75
C VAL A 84 -3.18 -6.53 15.16
N TYR A 85 -3.38 -7.33 14.12
CA TYR A 85 -2.34 -8.16 13.54
C TYR A 85 -2.16 -7.83 12.06
N SER A 86 -0.93 -7.90 11.58
CA SER A 86 -0.58 -7.81 10.16
C SER A 86 0.62 -8.68 9.88
N PHE A 87 0.90 -9.00 8.62
CA PHE A 87 2.14 -9.68 8.29
C PHE A 87 3.34 -8.73 8.28
N ASN A 88 4.46 -9.18 8.83
CA ASN A 88 5.72 -8.46 8.83
C ASN A 88 6.53 -8.81 7.57
N ARG A 89 6.63 -7.86 6.63
CA ARG A 89 7.41 -8.05 5.39
C ARG A 89 8.91 -7.82 5.53
N TYR A 90 9.40 -7.41 6.71
CA TYR A 90 10.83 -7.11 6.94
C TYR A 90 11.62 -8.26 7.58
N SER A 91 11.02 -9.44 7.78
CA SER A 91 11.71 -10.55 8.44
C SER A 91 12.70 -11.24 7.50
N THR A 92 13.96 -11.34 7.92
CA THR A 92 15.04 -11.99 7.17
C THR A 92 15.06 -13.51 7.36
N GLY A 93 13.89 -14.18 7.41
CA GLY A 93 13.86 -15.63 7.60
C GLY A 93 12.47 -16.28 7.61
N VAL A 94 11.58 -15.87 8.51
CA VAL A 94 10.23 -16.46 8.66
C VAL A 94 9.21 -15.35 8.52
N PHE A 95 8.25 -15.51 7.61
CA PHE A 95 7.13 -14.59 7.47
C PHE A 95 6.33 -14.60 8.79
N ASP A 96 6.43 -13.51 9.56
CA ASP A 96 5.94 -13.47 10.94
C ASP A 96 4.76 -12.51 11.05
N ILE A 97 3.89 -12.75 12.02
CA ILE A 97 2.72 -11.90 12.27
C ILE A 97 3.10 -10.85 13.30
N ALA A 98 3.09 -9.59 12.87
CA ALA A 98 3.29 -8.46 13.76
C ALA A 98 2.03 -8.24 14.61
N LYS A 99 2.21 -8.18 15.93
CA LYS A 99 1.21 -7.68 16.88
C LYS A 99 1.41 -6.17 17.07
N LEU A 100 0.42 -5.37 16.70
CA LEU A 100 0.52 -3.92 16.63
C LEU A 100 -0.52 -3.25 17.51
N GLY A 101 -0.11 -2.27 18.31
CA GLY A 101 -1.06 -1.46 19.08
C GLY A 101 -2.01 -0.74 18.13
N TRP A 102 -3.32 -0.94 18.28
CA TRP A 102 -4.31 -0.50 17.28
C TRP A 102 -4.27 1.00 16.97
N LYS A 103 -3.88 1.85 17.94
CA LYS A 103 -3.73 3.30 17.75
C LYS A 103 -2.55 3.72 16.84
N LYS A 104 -1.69 2.77 16.48
CA LYS A 104 -0.52 2.95 15.62
C LYS A 104 -0.65 2.17 14.31
N ALA A 105 -1.47 1.13 14.29
CA ALA A 105 -1.79 0.39 13.08
C ALA A 105 -2.45 1.31 12.05
N SER A 106 -2.13 1.09 10.78
CA SER A 106 -2.70 1.82 9.65
C SER A 106 -2.49 3.33 9.74
N THR A 107 -1.36 3.81 10.29
CA THR A 107 -1.11 5.26 10.42
C THR A 107 0.08 5.74 9.59
N PHE A 108 0.01 6.99 9.13
CA PHE A 108 1.11 7.67 8.46
C PHE A 108 1.11 9.18 8.74
N LYS A 109 2.24 9.84 8.50
CA LYS A 109 2.45 11.27 8.78
C LYS A 109 2.06 12.18 7.60
N GLY A 110 0.95 11.82 6.94
CA GLY A 110 0.46 12.46 5.72
C GLY A 110 -0.49 13.64 5.91
N PHE A 111 -0.96 13.92 7.13
CA PHE A 111 -1.92 15.00 7.38
C PHE A 111 -1.69 15.72 8.70
N CYS A 112 -2.04 17.01 8.74
CA CYS A 112 -2.19 17.75 10.00
C CYS A 112 -3.57 17.48 10.61
N GLY A 113 -3.71 17.68 11.93
CA GLY A 113 -4.96 17.35 12.61
C GLY A 113 -6.19 18.13 12.13
N LYS A 114 -6.01 19.36 11.62
CA LYS A 114 -7.12 20.14 11.04
C LYS A 114 -7.61 19.50 9.75
N HIS A 115 -6.71 19.37 8.77
CA HIS A 115 -7.05 18.89 7.44
C HIS A 115 -7.47 17.42 7.41
N ASP A 116 -6.94 16.56 8.30
CA ASP A 116 -7.45 15.18 8.42
C ASP A 116 -8.92 15.18 8.85
N LYS A 117 -9.27 15.97 9.86
CA LYS A 117 -10.65 16.07 10.35
C LYS A 117 -11.59 16.64 9.29
N GLU A 118 -11.17 17.67 8.59
CA GLU A 118 -11.95 18.36 7.56
C GLU A 118 -12.22 17.44 6.37
N LEU A 119 -11.15 16.93 5.75
CA LEU A 119 -11.23 16.17 4.49
C LEU A 119 -11.92 14.82 4.62
N PHE A 120 -11.76 14.14 5.76
CA PHE A 120 -12.29 12.78 5.96
C PHE A 120 -13.61 12.75 6.75
N SER A 121 -14.18 13.90 7.11
CA SER A 121 -15.40 13.98 7.92
C SER A 121 -16.60 13.22 7.31
N CYS A 122 -16.75 13.21 5.99
CA CYS A 122 -17.86 12.53 5.32
C CYS A 122 -17.84 11.00 5.52
N ILE A 123 -16.67 10.40 5.79
CA ILE A 123 -16.54 8.98 6.12
C ILE A 123 -16.36 8.76 7.63
N GLU A 124 -15.66 9.64 8.35
CA GLU A 124 -15.34 9.45 9.79
C GLU A 124 -16.51 9.79 10.72
N ASP A 125 -17.34 10.76 10.36
CA ASP A 125 -18.38 11.31 11.24
C ASP A 125 -19.80 10.90 10.84
N ASN A 126 -19.95 10.20 9.71
CA ASN A 126 -21.25 9.83 9.14
C ASN A 126 -21.27 8.34 8.77
N PRO A 127 -22.43 7.67 8.85
CA PRO A 127 -22.56 6.31 8.32
C PRO A 127 -22.21 6.25 6.83
N PHE A 128 -21.55 5.18 6.40
CA PHE A 128 -21.30 4.96 4.98
C PHE A 128 -22.62 4.62 4.27
N THR A 129 -22.97 5.42 3.27
CA THR A 129 -24.17 5.25 2.43
C THR A 129 -23.84 4.93 0.97
N GLY A 130 -22.54 4.85 0.65
CA GLY A 130 -22.07 4.67 -0.71
C GLY A 130 -22.36 5.87 -1.60
N SER A 131 -22.25 7.09 -1.06
CA SER A 131 -22.25 8.32 -1.86
C SER A 131 -20.94 8.44 -2.66
N LYS A 132 -20.97 9.16 -3.78
CA LYS A 132 -19.76 9.37 -4.59
C LYS A 132 -18.66 10.07 -3.81
N GLU A 133 -19.02 11.09 -3.04
CA GLU A 133 -18.08 11.79 -2.15
C GLU A 133 -17.39 10.83 -1.18
N GLN A 134 -18.14 9.97 -0.48
CA GLN A 134 -17.56 9.01 0.47
C GLN A 134 -16.58 8.04 -0.21
N CYS A 135 -16.95 7.53 -1.39
CA CYS A 135 -16.09 6.61 -2.14
C CYS A 135 -14.81 7.30 -2.65
N VAL A 136 -14.92 8.54 -3.12
CA VAL A 136 -13.78 9.35 -3.60
C VAL A 136 -12.87 9.74 -2.44
N VAL A 137 -13.41 10.16 -1.29
CA VAL A 137 -12.62 10.52 -0.10
C VAL A 137 -11.88 9.31 0.48
N ALA A 138 -12.52 8.13 0.53
CA ALA A 138 -11.85 6.89 0.90
C ALA A 138 -10.74 6.52 -0.10
N GLY A 139 -11.01 6.67 -1.41
CA GLY A 139 -10.03 6.44 -2.47
C GLY A 139 -8.83 7.40 -2.41
N TYR A 140 -9.07 8.66 -2.07
CA TYR A 140 -8.03 9.66 -1.86
C TYR A 140 -7.10 9.27 -0.71
N ARG A 141 -7.67 8.83 0.41
CA ARG A 141 -6.88 8.44 1.59
C ARG A 141 -5.92 7.29 1.29
N ALA A 142 -6.40 6.30 0.54
CA ALA A 142 -5.60 5.17 0.08
C ALA A 142 -4.49 5.60 -0.90
N ASN A 143 -4.80 6.45 -1.89
CA ASN A 143 -3.80 6.99 -2.83
C ASN A 143 -2.74 7.84 -2.11
N ALA A 144 -3.16 8.64 -1.12
CA ALA A 144 -2.27 9.47 -0.32
C ALA A 144 -1.28 8.62 0.49
N LEU A 145 -1.74 7.49 1.04
CA LEU A 145 -0.87 6.51 1.71
C LEU A 145 0.18 5.95 0.75
N GLU A 146 -0.22 5.47 -0.42
CA GLU A 146 0.71 4.84 -1.37
C GLU A 146 1.73 5.85 -1.92
N TYR A 147 1.30 7.05 -2.27
CA TYR A 147 2.19 8.15 -2.61
C TYR A 147 3.23 8.42 -1.51
N PHE A 148 2.78 8.51 -0.25
CA PHE A 148 3.64 8.77 0.90
C PHE A 148 4.68 7.66 1.10
N LYS A 149 4.26 6.39 1.03
CA LYS A 149 5.15 5.22 1.10
C LYS A 149 6.22 5.23 0.01
N LYS A 150 5.90 5.63 -1.23
CA LYS A 150 6.89 5.75 -2.31
C LYS A 150 7.95 6.81 -1.99
N ILE A 151 7.55 7.97 -1.46
CA ILE A 151 8.51 9.00 -1.03
C ILE A 151 9.43 8.47 0.08
N GLU A 152 8.88 7.78 1.07
CA GLU A 152 9.69 7.16 2.13
C GLU A 152 10.68 6.14 1.54
N CYS A 153 10.24 5.27 0.63
CA CYS A 153 11.14 4.34 -0.05
C CYS A 153 12.29 5.08 -0.76
N ILE A 154 11.98 6.11 -1.54
CA ILE A 154 12.98 6.95 -2.26
C ILE A 154 13.96 7.59 -1.28
N LYS A 155 13.48 8.14 -0.16
CA LYS A 155 14.33 8.75 0.88
C LYS A 155 15.27 7.75 1.55
N GLY A 156 14.86 6.49 1.67
CA GLY A 156 15.68 5.42 2.24
C GLY A 156 16.74 4.86 1.29
N MET A 157 16.57 5.00 -0.03
CA MET A 157 17.47 4.41 -1.03
C MET A 157 18.94 4.88 -0.91
N PRO A 158 19.26 6.17 -0.67
CA PRO A 158 20.64 6.60 -0.47
C PRO A 158 21.34 5.90 0.70
N THR A 159 20.63 5.73 1.83
CA THR A 159 21.16 5.00 3.00
C THR A 159 21.40 3.54 2.67
N MET A 160 20.45 2.88 1.99
CA MET A 160 20.61 1.50 1.52
C MET A 160 21.84 1.35 0.61
N LYS A 161 21.99 2.24 -0.37
CA LYS A 161 23.13 2.24 -1.30
C LYS A 161 24.45 2.51 -0.60
N GLU A 162 24.47 3.28 0.48
CA GLU A 162 25.71 3.56 1.20
C GLU A 162 26.14 2.42 2.12
N LYS A 163 25.17 1.71 2.73
CA LYS A 163 25.44 0.79 3.85
C LYS A 163 25.35 -0.70 3.50
N LEU A 164 24.48 -1.10 2.56
CA LEU A 164 24.15 -2.52 2.35
C LEU A 164 25.33 -3.34 1.78
N ASP A 165 26.21 -2.69 1.01
CA ASP A 165 27.34 -3.34 0.34
C ASP A 165 28.68 -3.21 1.07
N LEU A 166 28.69 -2.62 2.27
CA LEU A 166 29.89 -2.51 3.12
C LEU A 166 30.44 -3.91 3.48
N GLY A 167 31.75 -4.08 3.33
CA GLY A 167 32.43 -5.35 3.63
C GLY A 167 32.00 -6.54 2.76
N GLN A 168 31.31 -6.28 1.65
CA GLN A 168 30.98 -7.32 0.66
C GLN A 168 32.10 -7.44 -0.37
N PRO A 169 32.29 -8.60 -1.00
CA PRO A 169 33.14 -8.74 -2.17
C PRO A 169 32.68 -7.82 -3.32
N LYS A 170 33.62 -7.35 -4.16
CA LYS A 170 33.35 -6.44 -5.30
C LYS A 170 32.18 -6.89 -6.17
N GLU A 171 32.13 -8.15 -6.54
CA GLU A 171 31.08 -8.71 -7.40
C GLU A 171 29.70 -8.49 -6.77
N LYS A 172 29.59 -8.78 -5.47
CA LYS A 172 28.36 -8.58 -4.71
C LYS A 172 28.03 -7.10 -4.50
N GLN A 173 29.03 -6.23 -4.38
CA GLN A 173 28.80 -4.78 -4.38
C GLN A 173 28.15 -4.33 -5.70
N PHE A 174 28.63 -4.82 -6.86
CA PHE A 174 28.01 -4.51 -8.15
C PHE A 174 26.56 -5.00 -8.24
N GLU A 175 26.29 -6.25 -7.83
CA GLU A 175 24.93 -6.82 -7.81
C GLU A 175 23.98 -6.00 -6.93
N ILE A 176 24.41 -5.68 -5.69
CA ILE A 176 23.62 -4.88 -4.75
C ILE A 176 23.32 -3.50 -5.33
N GLN A 177 24.33 -2.81 -5.88
CA GLN A 177 24.14 -1.47 -6.42
C GLN A 177 23.26 -1.47 -7.68
N ALA A 178 23.36 -2.50 -8.53
CA ALA A 178 22.51 -2.67 -9.70
C ALA A 178 21.04 -2.89 -9.28
N LEU A 179 20.80 -3.77 -8.30
CA LEU A 179 19.47 -4.02 -7.75
C LEU A 179 18.88 -2.74 -7.13
N LEU A 180 19.61 -2.09 -6.22
CA LEU A 180 19.14 -0.87 -5.56
C LEU A 180 18.89 0.28 -6.55
N THR A 181 19.66 0.35 -7.65
CA THR A 181 19.41 1.32 -8.72
C THR A 181 18.13 1.04 -9.47
N THR A 182 17.85 -0.22 -9.79
CA THR A 182 16.59 -0.66 -10.41
C THR A 182 15.40 -0.37 -9.50
N MET A 183 15.50 -0.74 -8.21
CA MET A 183 14.47 -0.45 -7.21
C MET A 183 14.22 1.06 -7.07
N THR A 184 15.28 1.87 -7.03
CA THR A 184 15.14 3.34 -6.95
C THR A 184 14.34 3.88 -8.13
N LYS A 185 14.64 3.43 -9.36
CA LYS A 185 13.88 3.82 -10.56
C LYS A 185 12.41 3.42 -10.46
N GLY A 186 12.14 2.18 -10.04
CA GLY A 186 10.77 1.69 -9.83
C GLY A 186 9.98 2.52 -8.81
N TYR A 187 10.59 2.87 -7.66
CA TYR A 187 9.94 3.72 -6.68
C TYR A 187 9.69 5.14 -7.19
N MET A 188 10.63 5.72 -7.94
CA MET A 188 10.45 7.05 -8.56
C MET A 188 9.32 7.05 -9.57
N LYS A 189 9.21 6.01 -10.38
CA LYS A 189 8.11 5.85 -11.34
C LYS A 189 6.76 5.73 -10.63
N GLY A 190 6.68 4.86 -9.61
CA GLY A 190 5.47 4.75 -8.78
C GLY A 190 5.11 6.05 -8.05
N GLU A 191 6.09 6.81 -7.57
CA GLU A 191 5.83 8.14 -6.98
C GLU A 191 5.19 9.09 -7.99
N GLN A 192 5.69 9.12 -9.23
CA GLN A 192 5.14 9.97 -10.28
C GLN A 192 3.71 9.57 -10.65
N GLU A 193 3.42 8.28 -10.72
CA GLU A 193 2.08 7.74 -11.02
C GLU A 193 1.08 8.09 -9.92
N PHE A 194 1.39 7.78 -8.65
CA PHE A 194 0.51 8.14 -7.54
C PHE A 194 0.38 9.66 -7.36
N ARG A 195 1.41 10.44 -7.70
CA ARG A 195 1.32 11.90 -7.70
C ARG A 195 0.31 12.40 -8.73
N LYS A 196 0.39 11.93 -9.99
CA LYS A 196 -0.57 12.29 -11.05
C LYS A 196 -2.00 11.98 -10.63
N THR A 197 -2.22 10.80 -10.04
CA THR A 197 -3.54 10.42 -9.54
C THR A 197 -4.00 11.32 -8.40
N LEU A 198 -3.14 11.64 -7.43
CA LEU A 198 -3.48 12.58 -6.36
C LEU A 198 -3.79 13.98 -6.88
N ASP A 199 -3.01 14.49 -7.84
CA ASP A 199 -3.27 15.78 -8.47
C ASP A 199 -4.64 15.79 -9.15
N PHE A 200 -5.04 14.67 -9.78
CA PHE A 200 -6.39 14.50 -10.33
C PHE A 200 -7.47 14.51 -9.24
N TYR A 201 -7.29 13.80 -8.12
CA TYR A 201 -8.22 13.88 -6.98
C TYR A 201 -8.36 15.32 -6.46
N ILE A 202 -7.25 16.02 -6.27
CA ILE A 202 -7.21 17.39 -5.77
C ILE A 202 -7.99 18.32 -6.70
N GLU A 203 -7.73 18.27 -8.00
CA GLU A 203 -8.43 19.07 -9.00
C GLU A 203 -9.96 18.86 -8.96
N LYS A 204 -10.40 17.63 -8.72
CA LYS A 204 -11.83 17.29 -8.70
C LYS A 204 -12.52 17.60 -7.37
N PHE A 205 -11.80 17.58 -6.25
CA PHE A 205 -12.35 18.02 -4.96
C PHE A 205 -12.75 19.50 -5.00
N ASP A 206 -11.87 20.36 -5.51
CA ASP A 206 -12.12 21.81 -5.60
C ASP A 206 -13.36 22.13 -6.45
N ALA A 207 -13.65 21.29 -7.44
CA ALA A 207 -14.81 21.43 -8.33
C ALA A 207 -16.05 20.65 -7.87
N SER A 208 -15.99 19.92 -6.74
CA SER A 208 -17.03 18.97 -6.30
C SER A 208 -17.43 17.96 -7.38
N ARG A 209 -16.48 17.59 -8.26
CA ARG A 209 -16.70 16.75 -9.45
C ARG A 209 -16.46 15.27 -9.15
N PHE A 210 -17.24 14.72 -8.21
CA PHE A 210 -17.15 13.31 -7.84
C PHE A 210 -17.59 12.34 -8.96
N ASP A 211 -18.34 12.83 -9.96
CA ASP A 211 -18.76 12.05 -11.14
C ASP A 211 -17.63 11.70 -12.12
N ASP A 212 -16.44 12.29 -11.94
CA ASP A 212 -15.23 11.92 -12.69
C ASP A 212 -14.54 10.66 -12.14
N PHE A 213 -15.11 10.06 -11.09
CA PHE A 213 -14.70 8.79 -10.52
C PHE A 213 -15.80 7.75 -10.71
N GLU A 214 -15.40 6.50 -10.69
CA GLU A 214 -16.29 5.36 -10.60
C GLU A 214 -15.98 4.56 -9.34
N SER A 215 -16.98 3.85 -8.85
CA SER A 215 -16.80 3.00 -7.68
C SER A 215 -17.63 1.73 -7.75
N LEU A 216 -17.04 0.63 -7.27
CA LEU A 216 -17.75 -0.61 -6.99
C LEU A 216 -17.81 -0.81 -5.48
N ILE A 217 -19.02 -0.92 -4.95
CA ILE A 217 -19.30 -1.16 -3.54
C ILE A 217 -19.89 -2.56 -3.43
N LEU A 218 -19.25 -3.40 -2.61
CA LEU A 218 -19.73 -4.74 -2.30
C LEU A 218 -20.05 -4.79 -0.80
N GLU A 219 -21.32 -5.01 -0.47
CA GLU A 219 -21.82 -5.00 0.91
C GLU A 219 -22.00 -6.41 1.45
N PHE A 220 -21.61 -6.61 2.70
CA PHE A 220 -21.60 -7.90 3.37
C PHE A 220 -22.12 -7.81 4.81
N LYS A 221 -22.72 -8.92 5.28
CA LYS A 221 -22.93 -9.24 6.70
C LYS A 221 -21.93 -10.30 7.16
N GLY A 222 -21.73 -10.44 8.46
CA GLY A 222 -20.79 -11.39 9.06
C GLY A 222 -19.77 -10.70 9.96
N GLU A 223 -18.91 -11.47 10.60
CA GLU A 223 -17.89 -10.92 11.50
C GLU A 223 -16.76 -10.27 10.69
N LEU A 224 -16.44 -9.00 10.98
CA LEU A 224 -15.35 -8.31 10.30
C LEU A 224 -14.00 -8.76 10.89
N GLY A 225 -13.38 -9.75 10.27
CA GLY A 225 -12.08 -10.31 10.70
C GLY A 225 -10.85 -9.68 10.03
N VAL A 226 -11.03 -9.04 8.88
CA VAL A 226 -9.96 -8.48 8.02
C VAL A 226 -10.38 -7.12 7.49
N VAL A 227 -9.46 -6.16 7.50
CA VAL A 227 -9.69 -4.79 7.02
C VAL A 227 -8.52 -4.33 6.16
N VAL A 228 -8.82 -3.52 5.15
CA VAL A 228 -7.84 -3.02 4.19
C VAL A 228 -8.03 -1.53 3.90
N SER A 229 -6.93 -0.83 3.61
CA SER A 229 -6.95 0.42 2.87
C SER A 229 -5.66 0.54 2.06
N GLY A 230 -5.75 0.64 0.74
CA GLY A 230 -4.58 0.77 -0.12
C GLY A 230 -4.96 0.82 -1.59
N CYS A 231 -3.97 0.76 -2.47
CA CYS A 231 -4.17 0.71 -3.91
C CYS A 231 -3.42 -0.46 -4.54
N PHE A 232 -3.93 -0.95 -5.66
CA PHE A 232 -3.24 -1.89 -6.52
C PHE A 232 -3.51 -1.60 -7.99
N SER A 233 -2.72 -2.20 -8.88
CA SER A 233 -2.75 -1.96 -10.31
C SER A 233 -3.29 -3.20 -11.04
N PRO A 234 -4.60 -3.32 -11.32
CA PRO A 234 -5.15 -4.56 -11.89
C PRO A 234 -4.54 -4.82 -13.27
N ASP A 235 -3.77 -5.90 -13.40
CA ASP A 235 -3.09 -6.28 -14.64
C ASP A 235 -3.78 -7.43 -15.40
N PHE A 236 -4.74 -8.09 -14.74
CA PHE A 236 -5.64 -9.08 -15.32
C PHE A 236 -7.07 -8.91 -14.77
N THR A 237 -8.06 -9.32 -15.55
CA THR A 237 -9.41 -9.61 -15.07
C THR A 237 -9.41 -10.86 -14.18
N ILE A 238 -10.53 -11.13 -13.49
CA ILE A 238 -10.68 -12.34 -12.67
C ILE A 238 -10.48 -13.63 -13.48
N ASP A 239 -10.94 -13.67 -14.73
CA ASP A 239 -10.83 -14.82 -15.65
C ASP A 239 -9.51 -14.86 -16.45
N GLY A 240 -8.63 -13.87 -16.29
CA GLY A 240 -7.26 -13.91 -16.79
C GLY A 240 -7.01 -13.21 -18.13
N GLN A 241 -7.93 -12.40 -18.60
CA GLN A 241 -7.66 -11.45 -19.67
C GLN A 241 -6.69 -10.37 -19.17
N ARG A 242 -5.58 -10.16 -19.88
CA ARG A 242 -4.59 -9.13 -19.54
C ARG A 242 -5.18 -7.73 -19.77
N LEU A 243 -5.10 -6.87 -18.75
CA LEU A 243 -5.60 -5.50 -18.76
C LEU A 243 -4.50 -4.46 -19.00
N GLN A 244 -3.32 -4.66 -18.41
CA GLN A 244 -2.15 -3.79 -18.58
C GLN A 244 -0.85 -4.59 -18.39
N VAL A 245 0.24 -4.08 -18.96
CA VAL A 245 1.59 -4.64 -18.79
C VAL A 245 2.38 -3.68 -17.89
N ILE A 246 2.66 -4.11 -16.66
CA ILE A 246 3.38 -3.30 -15.67
C ILE A 246 4.86 -3.62 -15.78
N ASP A 247 5.57 -2.87 -16.63
CA ASP A 247 7.01 -3.03 -16.87
C ASP A 247 7.77 -1.69 -16.73
N GLU A 248 9.01 -1.64 -17.20
CA GLU A 248 9.79 -0.39 -17.18
C GLU A 248 9.33 0.66 -18.21
N ASN A 249 8.66 0.24 -19.29
CA ASN A 249 8.26 1.07 -20.42
C ASN A 249 6.86 1.69 -20.26
N ILE A 250 5.98 1.12 -19.42
CA ILE A 250 4.65 1.69 -19.20
C ILE A 250 4.73 3.12 -18.69
N THR A 251 3.94 4.04 -19.23
CA THR A 251 4.02 5.46 -18.86
C THR A 251 2.92 5.91 -17.91
N ASN A 252 1.80 5.19 -17.88
CA ASN A 252 0.66 5.41 -17.02
C ASN A 252 0.11 4.06 -16.56
N VAL A 253 0.46 3.64 -15.34
CA VAL A 253 -0.17 2.50 -14.68
C VAL A 253 -1.49 2.96 -14.05
N GLU A 254 -2.56 2.26 -14.35
CA GLU A 254 -3.86 2.54 -13.76
C GLU A 254 -3.98 1.85 -12.41
N ASN A 255 -4.23 2.64 -11.36
CA ASN A 255 -4.35 2.17 -9.99
C ASN A 255 -5.77 2.32 -9.48
N MET A 256 -6.24 1.32 -8.74
CA MET A 256 -7.53 1.29 -8.08
C MET A 256 -7.34 1.30 -6.56
N ALA A 257 -8.07 2.16 -5.86
CA ALA A 257 -8.11 2.15 -4.40
C ALA A 257 -9.11 1.11 -3.89
N VAL A 258 -8.78 0.46 -2.77
CA VAL A 258 -9.62 -0.51 -2.06
C VAL A 258 -9.69 -0.13 -0.59
N ASN A 259 -10.89 -0.06 -0.03
CA ASN A 259 -11.10 0.25 1.38
C ASN A 259 -12.18 -0.64 1.99
N THR A 260 -11.98 -1.04 3.25
CA THR A 260 -13.05 -1.55 4.09
C THR A 260 -13.72 -0.38 4.82
N LEU A 261 -15.05 -0.31 4.79
CA LEU A 261 -15.86 0.69 5.50
C LEU A 261 -17.03 0.02 6.22
N ASN A 262 -17.46 0.55 7.35
CA ASN A 262 -18.66 0.06 8.02
C ASN A 262 -19.93 0.65 7.40
N THR A 263 -20.93 -0.20 7.22
CA THR A 263 -22.29 0.21 6.86
C THR A 263 -23.19 0.09 8.09
N PRO A 264 -24.39 0.69 8.09
CA PRO A 264 -25.35 0.50 9.18
C PRO A 264 -25.74 -0.95 9.46
N PHE A 265 -25.56 -1.85 8.48
CA PHE A 265 -26.02 -3.24 8.54
C PHE A 265 -24.89 -4.27 8.44
N GLY A 266 -23.63 -3.83 8.42
CA GLY A 266 -22.47 -4.70 8.22
C GLY A 266 -21.25 -3.90 7.77
N HIS A 267 -20.63 -4.34 6.68
CA HIS A 267 -19.43 -3.71 6.13
C HIS A 267 -19.44 -3.74 4.60
N ALA A 268 -18.61 -2.90 4.00
CA ALA A 268 -18.43 -2.82 2.56
C ALA A 268 -16.95 -2.88 2.19
N VAL A 269 -16.66 -3.55 1.08
CA VAL A 269 -15.40 -3.39 0.35
C VAL A 269 -15.66 -2.44 -0.82
N VAL A 270 -14.94 -1.32 -0.83
CA VAL A 270 -15.17 -0.21 -1.74
C VAL A 270 -13.95 -0.03 -2.62
N PHE A 271 -14.17 -0.22 -3.92
CA PHE A 271 -13.22 0.07 -4.97
C PHE A 271 -13.50 1.44 -5.57
N THR A 272 -12.49 2.27 -5.76
CA THR A 272 -12.63 3.62 -6.36
C THR A 272 -11.50 3.89 -7.34
N TRP A 273 -11.82 4.45 -8.52
CA TRP A 273 -10.83 4.83 -9.54
C TRP A 273 -11.29 6.04 -10.37
N PRO A 274 -10.37 6.81 -10.97
CA PRO A 274 -10.71 7.79 -12.01
C PRO A 274 -11.44 7.13 -13.19
N LYS A 275 -12.55 7.73 -13.66
CA LYS A 275 -13.42 7.14 -14.70
C LYS A 275 -12.72 6.79 -16.02
N HIS A 276 -11.61 7.48 -16.32
CA HIS A 276 -10.81 7.26 -17.51
C HIS A 276 -9.85 6.06 -17.41
N PHE A 277 -9.72 5.45 -16.23
CA PHE A 277 -8.94 4.22 -16.02
C PHE A 277 -9.73 3.00 -16.48
N ARG A 278 -9.45 2.52 -17.70
CA ARG A 278 -10.18 1.41 -18.33
C ARG A 278 -9.83 0.05 -17.71
N ALA A 279 -8.56 -0.23 -17.43
CA ALA A 279 -8.15 -1.46 -16.76
C ALA A 279 -8.86 -1.60 -15.40
N CYS A 280 -9.00 -0.50 -14.67
CA CYS A 280 -9.74 -0.49 -13.42
C CYS A 280 -11.22 -0.86 -13.62
N ARG A 281 -11.89 -0.24 -14.59
CA ARG A 281 -13.28 -0.55 -14.95
C ARG A 281 -13.46 -2.02 -15.31
N GLU A 282 -12.66 -2.54 -16.25
CA GLU A 282 -12.77 -3.92 -16.72
C GLU A 282 -12.51 -4.94 -15.59
N PHE A 283 -11.55 -4.65 -14.70
CA PHE A 283 -11.34 -5.45 -13.49
C PHE A 283 -12.61 -5.48 -12.62
N ALA A 284 -13.17 -4.31 -12.30
CA ALA A 284 -14.38 -4.20 -11.47
C ALA A 284 -15.57 -4.94 -12.09
N LEU A 285 -15.77 -4.83 -13.40
CA LEU A 285 -16.81 -5.57 -14.12
C LEU A 285 -16.58 -7.07 -14.03
N SER A 286 -15.35 -7.55 -14.24
CA SER A 286 -15.03 -8.98 -14.10
C SER A 286 -15.24 -9.50 -12.68
N LEU A 287 -15.00 -8.67 -11.66
CA LEU A 287 -15.27 -9.00 -10.25
C LEU A 287 -16.78 -9.08 -9.95
N MET A 288 -17.61 -8.29 -10.64
CA MET A 288 -19.07 -8.32 -10.49
C MET A 288 -19.71 -9.60 -11.04
N GLU A 289 -19.02 -10.33 -11.91
CA GLU A 289 -19.46 -11.60 -12.50
C GLU A 289 -19.12 -12.81 -11.62
N VAL A 290 -18.34 -12.62 -10.55
CA VAL A 290 -18.03 -13.69 -9.59
C VAL A 290 -19.30 -14.09 -8.82
N GLU A 291 -19.52 -15.40 -8.68
CA GLU A 291 -20.61 -15.93 -7.87
C GLU A 291 -20.56 -15.37 -6.44
N SER A 292 -21.72 -14.92 -5.93
CA SER A 292 -21.82 -14.21 -4.65
C SER A 292 -21.23 -14.95 -3.45
N ASN A 293 -21.26 -16.28 -3.45
CA ASN A 293 -20.67 -17.12 -2.39
C ASN A 293 -19.13 -17.21 -2.45
N LYS A 294 -18.52 -16.99 -3.63
CA LYS A 294 -17.04 -17.01 -3.81
C LYS A 294 -16.42 -15.64 -3.59
N LEU A 295 -17.20 -14.58 -3.77
CA LEU A 295 -16.75 -13.20 -3.76
C LEU A 295 -15.98 -12.81 -2.47
N PRO A 296 -16.42 -13.15 -1.24
CA PRO A 296 -15.66 -12.82 -0.04
C PRO A 296 -14.24 -13.41 -0.04
N SER A 297 -14.10 -14.69 -0.40
CA SER A 297 -12.80 -15.35 -0.42
C SER A 297 -11.88 -14.75 -1.48
N TYR A 298 -12.41 -14.39 -2.65
CA TYR A 298 -11.65 -13.72 -3.70
C TYR A 298 -11.13 -12.36 -3.24
N LEU A 299 -11.97 -11.59 -2.53
CA LEU A 299 -11.56 -10.31 -1.96
C LEU A 299 -10.44 -10.47 -0.94
N ILE A 300 -10.52 -11.46 -0.04
CA ILE A 300 -9.44 -11.73 0.93
C ILE A 300 -8.13 -12.06 0.21
N GLU A 301 -8.16 -12.93 -0.79
CA GLU A 301 -6.95 -13.28 -1.54
C GLU A 301 -6.36 -12.06 -2.28
N LEU A 302 -7.20 -11.22 -2.89
CA LEU A 302 -6.75 -9.98 -3.54
C LEU A 302 -6.14 -8.99 -2.54
N MET A 303 -6.74 -8.84 -1.35
CA MET A 303 -6.22 -7.97 -0.29
C MET A 303 -4.81 -8.38 0.11
N PHE A 304 -4.60 -9.65 0.46
CA PHE A 304 -3.29 -10.14 0.89
C PHE A 304 -2.28 -10.28 -0.24
N GLY A 305 -2.74 -10.51 -1.47
CA GLY A 305 -1.87 -10.57 -2.64
C GLY A 305 -1.31 -9.20 -3.01
N TYR A 306 -2.17 -8.18 -3.09
CA TYR A 306 -1.78 -6.90 -3.67
C TYR A 306 -1.50 -5.79 -2.67
N ILE A 307 -2.07 -5.83 -1.46
CA ILE A 307 -2.09 -4.67 -0.55
C ILE A 307 -1.35 -4.97 0.76
N GLU A 308 -0.42 -4.10 1.12
CA GLU A 308 0.37 -4.23 2.35
C GLU A 308 -0.38 -3.77 3.60
N ASN A 309 -1.23 -2.76 3.45
CA ASN A 309 -1.94 -2.14 4.57
C ASN A 309 -3.25 -2.90 4.83
N VAL A 310 -3.09 -4.19 5.15
CA VAL A 310 -4.12 -5.13 5.57
C VAL A 310 -3.88 -5.49 7.03
N TYR A 311 -4.93 -5.43 7.83
CA TYR A 311 -4.92 -5.80 9.24
C TYR A 311 -6.03 -6.80 9.52
N PHE A 312 -5.83 -7.62 10.53
CA PHE A 312 -6.78 -8.66 10.89
C PHE A 312 -6.80 -8.95 12.40
N SER A 313 -7.90 -9.55 12.85
CA SER A 313 -8.04 -9.99 14.24
C SER A 313 -7.29 -11.31 14.46
N LYS A 314 -6.82 -11.54 15.69
CA LYS A 314 -6.19 -12.82 16.04
C LYS A 314 -7.18 -13.97 15.95
N ALA A 315 -8.43 -13.72 16.34
CA ALA A 315 -9.51 -14.71 16.33
C ALA A 315 -9.79 -15.20 14.90
N TRP A 316 -9.88 -14.27 13.94
CA TRP A 316 -9.99 -14.61 12.52
C TRP A 316 -8.80 -15.45 12.06
N TYR A 317 -7.57 -14.99 12.32
CA TYR A 317 -6.42 -15.73 11.84
C TYR A 317 -6.37 -17.13 12.45
N ASP A 318 -6.67 -17.29 13.75
CA ASP A 318 -6.64 -18.58 14.44
C ASP A 318 -7.71 -19.56 13.95
N SER A 319 -8.89 -19.06 13.54
CA SER A 319 -9.99 -19.90 13.04
C SER A 319 -9.71 -20.50 11.66
N LEU A 320 -8.79 -19.91 10.88
CA LEU A 320 -8.41 -20.43 9.57
C LEU A 320 -7.82 -21.84 9.65
N SER A 321 -8.18 -22.67 8.66
CA SER A 321 -7.57 -23.97 8.43
C SER A 321 -6.06 -23.83 8.16
N LYS A 322 -5.30 -24.92 8.39
CA LYS A 322 -3.86 -24.93 8.09
C LYS A 322 -3.56 -24.58 6.64
N LYS A 323 -4.41 -25.04 5.70
CA LYS A 323 -4.27 -24.77 4.26
C LYS A 323 -4.54 -23.29 3.95
N ALA A 324 -5.60 -22.71 4.52
CA ALA A 324 -5.94 -21.30 4.36
C ALA A 324 -4.85 -20.37 4.92
N LYS A 325 -4.32 -20.67 6.12
CA LYS A 325 -3.17 -19.94 6.71
C LYS A 325 -1.95 -19.97 5.80
N SER A 326 -1.59 -21.16 5.32
CA SER A 326 -0.44 -21.33 4.43
C SER A 326 -0.59 -20.52 3.14
N HIS A 327 -1.79 -20.49 2.54
CA HIS A 327 -2.04 -19.74 1.32
C HIS A 327 -1.96 -18.23 1.54
N ILE A 328 -2.59 -17.71 2.60
CA ILE A 328 -2.51 -16.27 2.90
C ILE A 328 -1.08 -15.82 3.22
N ILE A 329 -0.28 -16.65 3.90
CA ILE A 329 1.14 -16.37 4.12
C ILE A 329 1.89 -16.30 2.79
N ASP A 330 1.65 -17.25 1.88
CA ASP A 330 2.27 -17.25 0.55
C ASP A 330 1.90 -15.98 -0.24
N LEU A 331 0.61 -15.62 -0.23
CA LEU A 331 0.12 -14.36 -0.81
C LEU A 331 0.83 -13.15 -0.21
N ALA A 332 0.80 -13.01 1.11
CA ALA A 332 1.37 -11.86 1.78
C ALA A 332 2.91 -11.79 1.63
N SER A 333 3.60 -12.92 1.43
CA SER A 333 5.06 -13.00 1.29
C SER A 333 5.59 -12.85 -0.12
N THR A 334 4.74 -13.00 -1.13
CA THR A 334 5.11 -12.82 -2.52
C THR A 334 5.45 -11.36 -2.81
N ALA A 335 6.64 -11.12 -3.34
CA ALA A 335 7.16 -9.76 -3.56
C ALA A 335 6.35 -8.95 -4.59
N SER A 336 5.74 -9.62 -5.58
CA SER A 336 4.90 -9.00 -6.60
C SER A 336 4.05 -10.06 -7.31
N PHE A 337 2.74 -9.83 -7.42
CA PHE A 337 1.84 -10.63 -8.26
C PHE A 337 1.75 -10.13 -9.70
N TYR A 338 2.25 -8.92 -9.97
CA TYR A 338 2.16 -8.34 -11.31
C TYR A 338 2.90 -9.17 -12.36
N GLY A 339 2.29 -9.28 -13.54
CA GLY A 339 2.76 -10.07 -14.67
C GLY A 339 2.19 -11.49 -14.75
N LYS A 340 1.55 -11.98 -13.68
CA LYS A 340 0.95 -13.32 -13.60
C LYS A 340 -0.53 -13.23 -13.25
N HIS A 341 -1.37 -13.99 -13.95
CA HIS A 341 -2.79 -14.08 -13.63
C HIS A 341 -3.00 -14.73 -12.25
N PHE A 342 -3.77 -14.05 -11.41
CA PHE A 342 -4.06 -14.47 -10.05
C PHE A 342 -4.85 -15.78 -10.03
N GLN A 343 -4.31 -16.81 -9.37
CA GLN A 343 -4.98 -18.12 -9.24
C GLN A 343 -5.65 -18.22 -7.88
N PHE A 344 -6.98 -18.15 -7.86
CA PHE A 344 -7.76 -18.25 -6.63
C PHE A 344 -7.76 -19.69 -6.10
N SER A 345 -7.58 -19.83 -4.78
CA SER A 345 -7.36 -21.13 -4.15
C SER A 345 -8.63 -21.98 -3.96
N GLY A 346 -9.80 -21.35 -4.04
CA GLY A 346 -11.09 -21.94 -3.66
C GLY A 346 -11.20 -22.27 -2.17
N GLN A 347 -10.35 -21.69 -1.31
CA GLN A 347 -10.51 -21.78 0.14
C GLN A 347 -11.56 -20.78 0.64
N ASP A 348 -12.15 -21.09 1.79
CA ASP A 348 -12.99 -20.15 2.55
C ASP A 348 -12.16 -19.46 3.63
N TYR A 349 -12.27 -18.13 3.71
CA TYR A 349 -11.49 -17.31 4.65
C TYR A 349 -12.33 -16.56 5.66
N VAL A 350 -13.60 -16.30 5.35
CA VAL A 350 -14.50 -15.46 6.13
C VAL A 350 -15.91 -16.03 6.04
N ASP A 351 -16.75 -15.71 7.02
CA ASP A 351 -18.17 -16.09 7.08
C ASP A 351 -19.08 -15.02 6.46
N TRP A 352 -18.51 -14.16 5.59
CA TRP A 352 -19.23 -13.03 5.03
C TRP A 352 -20.33 -13.49 4.07
N THR A 353 -21.53 -12.97 4.29
CA THR A 353 -22.66 -13.15 3.38
C THR A 353 -22.81 -11.92 2.51
N PHE A 354 -22.76 -12.10 1.19
CA PHE A 354 -22.97 -11.02 0.22
C PHE A 354 -24.42 -10.53 0.27
N GLU A 355 -24.61 -9.24 0.46
CA GLU A 355 -25.93 -8.62 0.57
C GLU A 355 -26.30 -7.87 -0.72
N ASN A 356 -25.38 -7.04 -1.22
CA ASN A 356 -25.69 -6.11 -2.29
C ASN A 356 -24.42 -5.64 -3.02
N LYS A 357 -24.59 -5.20 -4.27
CA LYS A 357 -23.55 -4.49 -5.03
C LYS A 357 -24.09 -3.20 -5.61
N LYS A 358 -23.27 -2.15 -5.59
CA LYS A 358 -23.58 -0.85 -6.20
C LYS A 358 -22.41 -0.41 -7.09
N TYR A 359 -22.71 -0.05 -8.33
CA TYR A 359 -21.76 0.56 -9.26
C TYR A 359 -22.15 2.02 -9.45
N ASN A 360 -21.27 2.94 -9.10
CA ASN A 360 -21.53 4.39 -9.04
C ASN A 360 -20.68 5.19 -10.02
#